data_AF-A0A7S2DDL4-F1
#
_entry.id   AF-A0A7S2DDL4-F1
#
_cell.length_a   1.000
_cell.length_b   1.000
_cell.length_c   1.000
_cell.angle_alpha   90.00
_cell.angle_beta   90.00
_cell.angle_gamma   90.00
#
_symmetry.space_group_name_H-M   'P 1'
#
loop_
_entity.id
_entity.type
_entity.pdbx_description
1 polymer ?
#
loop_
_entity_poly.entity_id
_entity_poly.type
_entity_poly.pdbx_seq_one_letter_code
_entity_poly.pdbx_strand_id
1 'polypeptide(L)'
;AVIVVAGVKSQVGSSPTFSTSSDLNADLEMLDFNAGTRDHEYTPGTSYGFIREGRFVEPQRESTISMVTKRTTGISHCSWASSSRSGGGVYDEIKGVTPAHLWNPSGEGGDTDILLTFPSPGVYSFKSTCAFEDGVEFTVKDDITSFYVRRELRELTDFERNSFLDAFIVLANVDDAHGLARYGNHYSSLFNFEHIHLNAAGDRHLDHIHDGMGLATQHIAMSAEFELALQSVNPALTVPYWDYTVDSVMIETVWGKADISSIFRDSELFTPEWFGRSYTYNGTYENIVTEGRFAYQQIPMSQNFTKKSPYGYLRAPWNINPSPYVTRYHKICDVDPYRLSLAKFSDFTDLMWPTCEVHFKYTNTDEYSNWYDWV
;
A
#
# COMPACT_ATOMS: atom_id res chain seq x y z
N ALA A 1 2.11 -10.74 -7.45
CA ALA A 1 3.25 -9.90 -7.00
C ALA A 1 3.56 -10.25 -5.55
N VAL A 2 4.84 -10.44 -5.19
CA VAL A 2 5.25 -10.58 -3.78
C VAL A 2 5.49 -9.18 -3.25
N ILE A 3 4.78 -8.81 -2.19
CA ILE A 3 4.87 -7.51 -1.54
C ILE A 3 5.34 -7.75 -0.11
N VAL A 4 6.35 -7.00 0.32
CA VAL A 4 6.93 -7.12 1.66
C VAL A 4 6.25 -6.10 2.58
N VAL A 5 5.87 -6.51 3.79
CA VAL A 5 5.26 -5.61 4.79
C VAL A 5 6.29 -5.36 5.89
N ALA A 6 6.78 -4.13 6.03
CA ALA A 6 7.65 -3.81 7.17
C ALA A 6 6.82 -3.82 8.47
N GLY A 7 7.35 -4.38 9.57
CA GLY A 7 6.80 -4.17 10.92
C GLY A 7 6.26 -5.39 11.68
N VAL A 8 6.14 -6.58 11.09
CA VAL A 8 5.59 -7.75 11.83
C VAL A 8 6.70 -8.68 12.31
N LYS A 9 6.91 -8.75 13.64
CA LYS A 9 7.60 -9.88 14.28
C LYS A 9 6.75 -11.14 14.10
N SER A 10 7.01 -11.94 13.07
CA SER A 10 6.32 -13.23 12.89
C SER A 10 7.16 -14.38 13.48
N GLN A 11 6.49 -15.33 14.15
CA GLN A 11 7.08 -16.61 14.49
C GLN A 11 7.11 -17.51 13.25
N VAL A 12 8.28 -18.08 12.98
CA VAL A 12 8.62 -18.80 11.75
C VAL A 12 7.82 -20.11 11.62
N GLY A 13 6.94 -20.17 10.62
CA GLY A 13 6.44 -21.42 10.03
C GLY A 13 7.32 -21.81 8.83
N SER A 14 7.48 -23.11 8.58
CA SER A 14 8.42 -23.71 7.62
C SER A 14 8.36 -23.10 6.20
N SER A 15 9.51 -22.56 5.77
CA SER A 15 9.73 -21.95 4.45
C SER A 15 9.64 -22.95 3.28
N PRO A 16 9.15 -22.53 2.10
CA PRO A 16 9.33 -23.27 0.86
C PRO A 16 10.81 -23.26 0.44
N THR A 17 11.33 -24.41 0.05
CA THR A 17 12.70 -24.58 -0.46
C THR A 17 12.80 -24.10 -1.91
N PHE A 18 13.32 -22.89 -2.10
CA PHE A 18 13.84 -22.48 -3.40
C PHE A 18 15.25 -23.03 -3.58
N SER A 19 15.49 -23.68 -4.73
CA SER A 19 16.79 -24.21 -5.13
C SER A 19 17.82 -23.08 -5.19
N THR A 20 18.67 -22.98 -4.17
CA THR A 20 19.90 -22.18 -4.22
C THR A 20 20.81 -22.79 -5.28
N SER A 21 21.01 -22.07 -6.39
CA SER A 21 21.97 -22.48 -7.42
C SER A 21 23.34 -22.67 -6.78
N SER A 22 23.94 -23.85 -6.98
CA SER A 22 25.20 -24.30 -6.39
C SER A 22 26.45 -23.55 -6.88
N ASP A 23 26.30 -22.47 -7.65
CA ASP A 23 27.40 -21.70 -8.23
C ASP A 23 27.72 -20.39 -7.48
N LEU A 24 27.14 -20.19 -6.28
CA LEU A 24 27.34 -18.99 -5.47
C LEU A 24 28.40 -19.21 -4.37
N ASN A 25 29.54 -18.52 -4.55
CA ASN A 25 30.65 -18.24 -3.64
C ASN A 25 31.74 -19.30 -3.46
N ALA A 26 32.88 -19.04 -4.11
CA ALA A 26 34.17 -19.54 -3.67
C ALA A 26 34.73 -18.75 -2.48
N ASP A 27 34.37 -17.47 -2.28
CA ASP A 27 34.98 -16.70 -1.19
C ASP A 27 34.04 -15.59 -0.66
N LEU A 28 33.45 -15.78 0.51
CA LEU A 28 32.89 -14.69 1.35
C LEU A 28 33.80 -14.38 2.56
N GLU A 29 34.97 -15.02 2.60
CA GLU A 29 35.93 -14.90 3.70
C GLU A 29 36.70 -13.57 3.67
N MET A 30 36.75 -12.88 2.53
CA MET A 30 37.59 -11.68 2.34
C MET A 30 36.81 -10.37 2.17
N LEU A 31 35.56 -10.42 1.72
CA LEU A 31 34.74 -9.24 1.44
C LEU A 31 33.30 -9.49 1.90
N ASP A 32 32.78 -8.63 2.78
CA ASP A 32 31.36 -8.56 3.07
C ASP A 32 30.67 -7.72 2.00
N PHE A 33 29.56 -8.23 1.52
CA PHE A 33 28.70 -7.60 0.53
C PHE A 33 27.36 -7.32 1.20
N ASN A 34 26.83 -6.11 1.07
CA ASN A 34 25.50 -5.72 1.55
C ASN A 34 24.82 -4.81 0.55
N ALA A 35 23.53 -4.99 0.33
CA ALA A 35 22.68 -4.12 -0.47
C ALA A 35 21.46 -3.72 0.36
N GLY A 36 21.20 -2.41 0.43
CA GLY A 36 20.09 -1.86 1.20
C GLY A 36 19.66 -0.49 0.71
N THR A 37 18.35 -0.22 0.78
CA THR A 37 17.81 1.13 0.64
C THR A 37 18.02 1.88 1.96
N ARG A 38 18.44 3.15 1.87
CA ARG A 38 18.92 3.97 3.00
C ARG A 38 17.96 4.05 4.20
N ASP A 39 16.67 3.87 3.95
CA ASP A 39 15.60 4.06 4.93
C ASP A 39 15.38 2.84 5.85
N HIS A 40 16.15 1.77 5.70
CA HIS A 40 16.04 0.60 6.57
C HIS A 40 16.99 0.71 7.77
N GLU A 41 16.44 0.93 8.97
CA GLU A 41 17.20 0.88 10.23
C GLU A 41 17.73 -0.52 10.60
N TYR A 42 17.28 -1.56 9.90
CA TYR A 42 17.63 -2.96 10.11
C TYR A 42 18.03 -3.64 8.80
N THR A 43 18.91 -4.66 8.87
CA THR A 43 19.28 -5.49 7.72
C THR A 43 18.01 -6.04 7.07
N PRO A 44 17.59 -5.56 5.89
CA PRO A 44 16.28 -5.94 5.40
C PRO A 44 16.28 -7.41 4.98
N GLY A 45 15.15 -8.10 5.15
CA GLY A 45 14.96 -9.49 4.73
C GLY A 45 15.10 -10.56 5.83
N THR A 46 15.62 -10.25 7.02
CA THR A 46 15.94 -11.28 8.05
C THR A 46 14.72 -12.01 8.62
N SER A 47 13.53 -11.43 8.49
CA SER A 47 12.26 -12.06 8.88
C SER A 47 11.58 -12.84 7.74
N TYR A 48 12.16 -12.82 6.53
CA TYR A 48 11.56 -13.39 5.33
C TYR A 48 12.43 -14.52 4.79
N GLY A 49 12.01 -15.78 4.98
CA GLY A 49 12.79 -16.94 4.54
C GLY A 49 13.06 -17.04 3.03
N PHE A 50 12.39 -16.22 2.21
CA PHE A 50 12.61 -16.12 0.77
C PHE A 50 13.49 -14.93 0.36
N ILE A 51 13.89 -14.06 1.29
CA ILE A 51 14.78 -12.92 1.06
C ILE A 51 16.09 -13.20 1.78
N ARG A 52 17.21 -13.08 1.07
CA ARG A 52 18.53 -13.21 1.70
C ARG A 52 18.83 -11.93 2.48
N GLU A 53 19.25 -12.10 3.72
CA GLU A 53 19.65 -10.98 4.58
C GLU A 53 20.71 -10.11 3.90
N GLY A 54 20.50 -8.78 3.90
CA GLY A 54 21.42 -7.82 3.30
C GLY A 54 21.46 -7.88 1.77
N ARG A 55 20.46 -8.48 1.11
CA ARG A 55 20.33 -8.55 -0.37
C ARG A 55 19.00 -7.99 -0.84
N PHE A 56 18.51 -6.96 -0.16
CA PHE A 56 17.17 -6.45 -0.38
C PHE A 56 17.20 -4.95 -0.62
N VAL A 57 16.56 -4.55 -1.71
CA VAL A 57 16.45 -3.16 -2.15
C VAL A 57 15.03 -2.88 -2.61
N GLU A 58 14.67 -1.61 -2.66
CA GLU A 58 13.39 -1.19 -3.24
C GLU A 58 13.59 -0.64 -4.65
N PRO A 59 12.69 -0.96 -5.59
CA PRO A 59 12.73 -0.37 -6.92
C PRO A 59 12.44 1.13 -6.83
N GLN A 60 13.00 1.89 -7.78
CA GLN A 60 12.80 3.33 -7.94
C GLN A 60 13.26 4.18 -6.74
N ARG A 61 14.03 3.56 -5.83
CA ARG A 61 14.71 4.21 -4.71
C ARG A 61 16.21 4.03 -4.83
N GLU A 62 16.96 5.05 -4.44
CA GLU A 62 18.41 4.96 -4.34
C GLU A 62 18.78 3.93 -3.27
N SER A 63 19.62 2.97 -3.65
CA SER A 63 20.08 1.90 -2.79
C SER A 63 21.60 1.87 -2.81
N THR A 64 22.18 1.61 -1.65
CA THR A 64 23.63 1.49 -1.51
C THR A 64 23.99 0.02 -1.55
N ILE A 65 24.96 -0.30 -2.41
CA ILE A 65 25.68 -1.56 -2.40
C ILE A 65 27.04 -1.30 -1.75
N SER A 66 27.24 -1.85 -0.56
CA SER A 66 28.46 -1.69 0.23
C SER A 66 29.32 -2.95 0.17
N MET A 67 30.60 -2.73 -0.14
CA MET A 67 31.66 -3.74 -0.19
C MET A 67 32.66 -3.49 0.93
N VAL A 68 32.63 -4.29 1.99
CA VAL A 68 33.52 -4.09 3.15
C VAL A 68 34.61 -5.15 3.15
N THR A 69 35.87 -4.72 3.07
CA THR A 69 37.01 -5.63 3.21
C THR A 69 37.13 -6.16 4.63
N LYS A 70 37.38 -7.47 4.77
CA LYS A 70 37.79 -8.10 6.04
C LYS A 70 39.31 -8.08 6.23
N ARG A 71 40.06 -7.62 5.23
CA ARG A 71 41.52 -7.55 5.25
C ARG A 71 42.01 -6.25 5.87
N THR A 72 43.25 -6.26 6.35
CA THR A 72 43.93 -5.05 6.81
C THR A 72 44.41 -4.16 5.66
N THR A 73 44.55 -4.73 4.45
CA THR A 73 44.91 -3.99 3.25
C THR A 73 43.68 -3.34 2.62
N GLY A 74 43.83 -2.09 2.17
CA GLY A 74 42.76 -1.34 1.53
C GLY A 74 42.41 -1.91 0.15
N ILE A 75 41.19 -1.62 -0.28
CA ILE A 75 40.77 -1.81 -1.67
C ILE A 75 41.36 -0.65 -2.48
N SER A 76 42.14 -0.96 -3.52
CA SER A 76 42.75 0.05 -4.38
C SER A 76 41.85 0.41 -5.57
N HIS A 77 41.12 -0.57 -6.10
CA HIS A 77 40.23 -0.39 -7.24
C HIS A 77 39.20 -1.52 -7.31
N CYS A 78 37.98 -1.23 -7.73
CA CYS A 78 36.94 -2.20 -8.06
C CYS A 78 36.33 -1.87 -9.43
N SER A 79 36.00 -2.91 -10.18
CA SER A 79 35.10 -2.86 -11.33
C SER A 79 33.83 -3.64 -11.01
N TRP A 80 32.67 -3.12 -11.39
CA TRP A 80 31.40 -3.76 -11.09
C TRP A 80 30.42 -3.67 -12.24
N ALA A 81 29.49 -4.63 -12.29
CA ALA A 81 28.38 -4.66 -13.21
C ALA A 81 27.17 -5.29 -12.53
N SER A 82 25.98 -4.76 -12.84
CA SER A 82 24.71 -5.33 -12.41
C SER A 82 23.80 -5.55 -13.62
N SER A 83 22.97 -6.57 -13.58
CA SER A 83 21.98 -6.84 -14.64
C SER A 83 20.79 -7.62 -14.12
N SER A 84 19.62 -7.45 -14.73
CA SER A 84 18.45 -8.24 -14.36
C SER A 84 18.63 -9.71 -14.75
N ARG A 85 18.39 -10.63 -13.80
CA ARG A 85 18.22 -12.06 -14.09
C ARG A 85 16.78 -12.40 -14.42
N SER A 86 15.87 -11.81 -13.66
CA SER A 86 14.42 -11.96 -13.79
C SER A 86 13.76 -10.77 -13.12
N GLY A 87 12.74 -10.19 -13.72
CA GLY A 87 12.08 -9.02 -13.14
C GLY A 87 11.27 -8.28 -14.19
N GLY A 88 10.72 -7.13 -13.79
CA GLY A 88 9.87 -6.33 -14.67
C GLY A 88 8.44 -6.85 -14.73
N GLY A 89 7.94 -7.08 -15.94
CA GLY A 89 6.53 -7.37 -16.18
C GLY A 89 5.73 -6.08 -16.27
N VAL A 90 4.58 -6.01 -15.57
CA VAL A 90 3.72 -4.81 -15.56
C VAL A 90 4.46 -3.55 -15.09
N TYR A 91 5.52 -3.69 -14.28
CA TYR A 91 6.33 -2.56 -13.83
C TYR A 91 7.23 -1.97 -14.91
N ASP A 92 7.62 -2.75 -15.93
CA ASP A 92 8.42 -2.27 -17.06
C ASP A 92 7.58 -1.45 -18.05
N GLU A 93 6.25 -1.56 -17.96
CA GLU A 93 5.29 -0.81 -18.77
C GLU A 93 4.97 0.57 -18.17
N ILE A 94 5.40 0.84 -16.93
CA ILE A 94 5.23 2.13 -16.27
C ILE A 94 6.06 3.19 -16.99
N LYS A 95 5.40 4.29 -17.36
CA LYS A 95 6.04 5.39 -18.10
C LYS A 95 7.20 5.98 -17.30
N GLY A 96 8.38 6.02 -17.91
CA GLY A 96 9.60 6.56 -17.29
C GLY A 96 10.43 5.53 -16.51
N VAL A 97 9.95 4.30 -16.37
CA VAL A 97 10.73 3.18 -15.83
C VAL A 97 11.56 2.54 -16.94
N THR A 98 12.85 2.33 -16.69
CA THR A 98 13.71 1.54 -17.59
C THR A 98 13.33 0.07 -17.49
N PRO A 99 12.99 -0.64 -18.58
CA PRO A 99 12.67 -2.06 -18.49
C PRO A 99 13.82 -2.87 -17.87
N ALA A 100 13.51 -3.81 -16.97
CA ALA A 100 14.51 -4.56 -16.20
C ALA A 100 15.56 -5.24 -17.09
N HIS A 101 15.13 -5.81 -18.22
CA HIS A 101 16.00 -6.49 -19.17
C HIS A 101 16.96 -5.56 -19.94
N LEU A 102 16.70 -4.25 -19.92
CA LEU A 102 17.57 -3.21 -20.48
C LEU A 102 18.44 -2.53 -19.42
N TRP A 103 18.21 -2.81 -18.14
CA TRP A 103 18.96 -2.23 -17.04
C TRP A 103 20.24 -3.04 -16.79
N ASN A 104 21.38 -2.45 -17.12
CA ASN A 104 22.70 -3.09 -17.06
C ASN A 104 23.83 -2.12 -16.62
N PRO A 105 23.70 -1.43 -15.48
CA PRO A 105 24.71 -0.46 -15.07
C PRO A 105 26.05 -1.14 -14.75
N SER A 106 27.13 -0.41 -14.99
CA SER A 106 28.49 -0.83 -14.66
C SER A 106 29.34 0.39 -14.29
N GLY A 107 30.40 0.18 -13.53
CA GLY A 107 31.32 1.23 -13.15
C GLY A 107 32.66 0.69 -12.67
N GLU A 108 33.62 1.60 -12.50
CA GLU A 108 34.97 1.32 -12.04
C GLU A 108 35.40 2.46 -11.10
N GLY A 109 36.13 2.14 -10.02
CA GLY A 109 36.56 3.16 -9.04
C GLY A 109 37.12 2.57 -7.75
N GLY A 110 37.60 3.43 -6.84
CA GLY A 110 38.04 3.02 -5.50
C GLY A 110 36.90 2.99 -4.46
N ASP A 111 35.71 3.46 -4.84
CA ASP A 111 34.57 3.56 -3.92
C ASP A 111 34.01 2.17 -3.61
N THR A 112 33.83 1.90 -2.33
CA THR A 112 33.24 0.67 -1.81
C THR A 112 31.73 0.74 -1.69
N ASP A 113 31.17 1.94 -1.76
CA ASP A 113 29.74 2.20 -1.73
C ASP A 113 29.27 2.62 -3.12
N ILE A 114 28.44 1.77 -3.73
CA ILE A 114 27.89 1.99 -5.07
C ILE A 114 26.41 2.35 -4.93
N LEU A 115 26.03 3.52 -5.44
CA LEU A 115 24.64 3.95 -5.46
C LEU A 115 23.96 3.46 -6.74
N LEU A 116 22.91 2.66 -6.60
CA LEU A 116 22.09 2.17 -7.71
C LEU A 116 20.60 2.42 -7.45
N THR A 117 19.86 2.68 -8.51
CA THR A 117 18.38 2.66 -8.50
C THR A 117 17.91 1.50 -9.37
N PHE A 118 17.24 0.54 -8.75
CA PHE A 118 16.69 -0.63 -9.43
C PHE A 118 15.39 -0.24 -10.13
N PRO A 119 15.15 -0.67 -11.38
CA PRO A 119 14.01 -0.16 -12.13
C PRO A 119 12.67 -0.77 -11.68
N SER A 120 12.65 -2.04 -11.32
CA SER A 120 11.41 -2.75 -11.06
C SER A 120 11.65 -3.96 -10.16
N PRO A 121 10.58 -4.53 -9.56
CA PRO A 121 10.70 -5.76 -8.78
C PRO A 121 11.36 -6.89 -9.58
N GLY A 122 12.23 -7.65 -8.91
CA GLY A 122 12.99 -8.72 -9.57
C GLY A 122 14.22 -9.19 -8.79
N VAL A 123 15.03 -10.01 -9.46
CA VAL A 123 16.32 -10.50 -9.02
C VAL A 123 17.38 -10.00 -10.00
N TYR A 124 18.42 -9.37 -9.45
CA TYR A 124 19.50 -8.73 -10.19
C TYR A 124 20.82 -9.37 -9.83
N SER A 125 21.56 -9.82 -10.82
CA SER A 125 22.91 -10.34 -10.62
C SER A 125 23.86 -9.16 -10.49
N PHE A 126 24.64 -9.17 -9.41
CA PHE A 126 25.71 -8.22 -9.18
C PHE A 126 27.05 -8.94 -9.22
N LYS A 127 28.00 -8.40 -9.97
CA LYS A 127 29.38 -8.85 -10.00
C LYS A 127 30.29 -7.67 -9.70
N SER A 128 31.22 -7.85 -8.76
CA SER A 128 32.31 -6.90 -8.51
C SER A 128 33.64 -7.64 -8.49
N THR A 129 34.66 -7.06 -9.12
CA THR A 129 36.05 -7.50 -9.08
C THR A 129 36.90 -6.38 -8.51
N CYS A 130 37.49 -6.62 -7.33
CA CYS A 130 38.28 -5.65 -6.58
C CYS A 130 39.75 -6.08 -6.48
N ALA A 131 40.66 -5.17 -6.78
CA ALA A 131 42.08 -5.26 -6.49
C ALA A 131 42.38 -4.61 -5.13
N PHE A 132 43.21 -5.29 -4.34
CA PHE A 132 43.75 -4.77 -3.08
C PHE A 132 45.09 -4.08 -3.31
N GLU A 133 45.52 -3.26 -2.36
CA GLU A 133 46.82 -2.56 -2.41
C GLU A 133 48.04 -3.51 -2.48
N ASP A 134 47.89 -4.76 -2.03
CA ASP A 134 48.91 -5.79 -2.11
C ASP A 134 48.92 -6.57 -3.43
N GLY A 135 48.09 -6.16 -4.40
CA GLY A 135 48.01 -6.74 -5.74
C GLY A 135 47.16 -8.00 -5.83
N VAL A 136 46.52 -8.43 -4.74
CA VAL A 136 45.54 -9.54 -4.78
C VAL A 136 44.24 -9.03 -5.40
N GLU A 137 43.65 -9.81 -6.31
CA GLU A 137 42.32 -9.54 -6.86
C GLU A 137 41.28 -10.51 -6.32
N PHE A 138 40.05 -10.02 -6.22
CA PHE A 138 38.93 -10.76 -5.67
C PHE A 138 37.66 -10.49 -6.45
N THR A 139 36.82 -11.50 -6.66
CA THR A 139 35.54 -11.34 -7.36
C THR A 139 34.38 -11.84 -6.52
N VAL A 140 33.42 -10.96 -6.27
CA VAL A 140 32.11 -11.30 -5.71
C VAL A 140 31.09 -11.42 -6.83
N LYS A 141 30.27 -12.46 -6.77
CA LYS A 141 29.04 -12.61 -7.56
C LYS A 141 27.91 -12.95 -6.62
N ASP A 142 26.87 -12.15 -6.61
CA ASP A 142 25.70 -12.40 -5.77
C ASP A 142 24.43 -11.85 -6.42
N ASP A 143 23.28 -12.29 -5.91
CA ASP A 143 21.98 -11.82 -6.35
C ASP A 143 21.40 -10.83 -5.34
N ILE A 144 20.84 -9.73 -5.86
CA ILE A 144 20.10 -8.73 -5.11
C ILE A 144 18.62 -8.86 -5.48
N THR A 145 17.76 -8.91 -4.47
CA THR A 145 16.31 -8.98 -4.63
C THR A 145 15.71 -7.59 -4.47
N SER A 146 14.86 -7.19 -5.43
CA SER A 146 14.13 -5.93 -5.39
C SER A 146 12.64 -6.19 -5.23
N PHE A 147 12.02 -5.67 -4.16
CA PHE A 147 10.56 -5.63 -4.01
C PHE A 147 10.11 -4.29 -3.44
N TYR A 148 8.87 -3.92 -3.73
CA TYR A 148 8.18 -2.84 -3.04
C TYR A 148 7.87 -3.23 -1.59
N VAL A 149 8.00 -2.27 -0.67
CA VAL A 149 7.67 -2.44 0.75
C VAL A 149 6.52 -1.53 1.15
N ARG A 150 5.43 -2.12 1.62
CA ARG A 150 4.33 -1.38 2.25
C ARG A 150 4.68 -1.12 3.72
N ARG A 151 4.54 0.12 4.14
CA ARG A 151 4.91 0.61 5.49
C ARG A 151 3.69 1.15 6.22
N GLU A 152 3.76 1.20 7.55
CA GLU A 152 2.76 1.87 8.37
C GLU A 152 2.86 3.38 8.12
N LEU A 153 1.73 4.08 8.08
CA LEU A 153 1.66 5.50 7.75
C LEU A 153 2.57 6.41 8.58
N ARG A 154 2.80 6.08 9.86
CA ARG A 154 3.64 6.82 10.82
C ARG A 154 5.12 6.53 10.68
N GLU A 155 5.48 5.44 10.00
CA GLU A 155 6.86 5.11 9.66
C GLU A 155 7.31 5.79 8.36
N LEU A 156 6.39 6.37 7.60
CA LEU A 156 6.74 7.14 6.41
C LEU A 156 7.44 8.44 6.81
N THR A 157 8.53 8.74 6.11
CA THR A 157 9.12 10.08 6.12
C THR A 157 8.11 11.11 5.57
N ASP A 158 8.29 12.38 5.92
CA ASP A 158 7.43 13.43 5.40
C ASP A 158 7.46 13.50 3.86
N PHE A 159 8.60 13.20 3.24
CA PHE A 159 8.73 13.16 1.79
C PHE A 159 7.89 12.05 1.17
N GLU A 160 7.98 10.82 1.69
CA GLU A 160 7.20 9.68 1.20
C GLU A 160 5.70 9.90 1.40
N ARG A 161 5.32 10.39 2.58
CA ARG A 161 3.94 10.67 2.92
C ARG A 161 3.34 11.71 2.00
N ASN A 162 4.03 12.84 1.81
CA ASN A 162 3.57 13.88 0.90
C ASN A 162 3.50 13.37 -0.55
N SER A 163 4.50 12.59 -0.99
CA SER A 163 4.49 12.00 -2.34
C SER A 163 3.30 11.06 -2.56
N PHE A 164 2.95 10.24 -1.56
CA PHE A 164 1.76 9.39 -1.60
C PHE A 164 0.46 10.20 -1.65
N LEU A 165 0.30 11.18 -0.76
CA LEU A 165 -0.92 12.00 -0.70
C LEU A 165 -1.09 12.86 -1.96
N ASP A 166 -0.02 13.42 -2.51
CA ASP A 166 -0.05 14.21 -3.74
C ASP A 166 -0.41 13.32 -4.94
N ALA A 167 0.12 12.10 -5.03
CA ALA A 167 -0.29 11.14 -6.07
C ALA A 167 -1.75 10.71 -5.93
N PHE A 168 -2.25 10.52 -4.70
CA PHE A 168 -3.67 10.25 -4.45
C PHE A 168 -4.55 11.39 -4.97
N ILE A 169 -4.16 12.65 -4.71
CA ILE A 169 -4.87 13.83 -5.21
C ILE A 169 -4.86 13.90 -6.74
N VAL A 170 -3.80 13.43 -7.40
CA VAL A 170 -3.78 13.28 -8.86
C VAL A 170 -4.83 12.26 -9.32
N LEU A 171 -4.92 11.10 -8.68
CA LEU A 171 -5.96 10.10 -9.01
C LEU A 171 -7.38 10.63 -8.76
N ALA A 172 -7.56 11.50 -7.76
CA ALA A 172 -8.86 12.09 -7.43
C ALA A 172 -9.31 13.17 -8.42
N ASN A 173 -8.38 13.92 -9.04
CA ASN A 173 -8.70 15.11 -9.82
C ASN A 173 -8.48 14.99 -11.33
N VAL A 174 -7.80 13.94 -11.79
CA VAL A 174 -7.56 13.69 -13.21
C VAL A 174 -8.46 12.53 -13.66
N ASP A 175 -9.22 12.72 -14.73
CA ASP A 175 -10.03 11.64 -15.29
C ASP A 175 -9.18 10.62 -16.05
N ASP A 176 -9.76 9.44 -16.33
CA ASP A 176 -9.04 8.34 -16.98
C ASP A 176 -8.47 8.72 -18.36
N ALA A 177 -9.19 9.51 -19.16
CA ALA A 177 -8.74 9.85 -20.50
C ALA A 177 -7.48 10.74 -20.46
N HIS A 178 -7.50 11.78 -19.64
CA HIS A 178 -6.35 12.66 -19.46
C HIS A 178 -5.21 11.95 -18.71
N GLY A 179 -5.54 11.11 -17.74
CA GLY A 179 -4.58 10.38 -16.94
C GLY A 179 -3.84 9.30 -17.73
N LEU A 180 -4.53 8.50 -18.54
CA LEU A 180 -3.90 7.53 -19.45
C LEU A 180 -2.93 8.22 -20.42
N ALA A 181 -3.32 9.37 -20.99
CA ALA A 181 -2.46 10.13 -21.88
C ALA A 181 -1.20 10.67 -21.16
N ARG A 182 -1.35 11.09 -19.91
CA ARG A 182 -0.27 11.72 -19.14
C ARG A 182 0.66 10.71 -18.46
N TYR A 183 0.10 9.73 -17.78
CA TYR A 183 0.76 8.81 -16.85
C TYR A 183 0.94 7.39 -17.41
N GLY A 184 0.27 7.06 -18.51
CA GLY A 184 0.43 5.77 -19.20
C GLY A 184 -0.64 4.74 -18.85
N ASN A 185 -0.45 3.51 -19.34
CA ASN A 185 -1.50 2.49 -19.41
C ASN A 185 -2.01 1.97 -18.06
N HIS A 186 -1.21 2.12 -17.00
CA HIS A 186 -1.58 1.69 -15.65
C HIS A 186 -2.33 2.76 -14.86
N TYR A 187 -2.53 3.94 -15.43
CA TYR A 187 -3.31 4.98 -14.77
C TYR A 187 -4.79 4.60 -14.68
N SER A 188 -5.35 4.78 -13.50
CA SER A 188 -6.79 4.72 -13.25
C SER A 188 -7.17 5.78 -12.21
N SER A 189 -8.16 6.60 -12.54
CA SER A 189 -8.70 7.60 -11.63
C SER A 189 -9.35 6.96 -10.40
N LEU A 190 -9.46 7.73 -9.32
CA LEU A 190 -10.15 7.32 -8.10
C LEU A 190 -11.63 6.97 -8.39
N PHE A 191 -12.26 7.73 -9.31
CA PHE A 191 -13.62 7.47 -9.78
C PHE A 191 -13.81 6.04 -10.30
N ASN A 192 -12.84 5.53 -11.08
CA ASN A 192 -12.93 4.17 -11.62
C ASN A 192 -12.87 3.12 -10.50
N PHE A 193 -12.03 3.31 -9.47
CA PHE A 193 -11.99 2.42 -8.31
C PHE A 193 -13.28 2.47 -7.48
N GLU A 194 -13.83 3.67 -7.25
CA GLU A 194 -15.12 3.84 -6.59
C GLU A 194 -16.25 3.12 -7.35
N HIS A 195 -16.23 3.24 -8.68
CA HIS A 195 -17.20 2.59 -9.55
C HIS A 195 -17.09 1.06 -9.53
N ILE A 196 -15.87 0.51 -9.64
CA ILE A 196 -15.62 -0.94 -9.55
C ILE A 196 -16.10 -1.47 -8.20
N HIS A 197 -15.71 -0.81 -7.10
CA HIS A 197 -16.08 -1.23 -5.75
C HIS A 197 -17.61 -1.17 -5.54
N LEU A 198 -18.24 -0.06 -5.93
CA LEU A 198 -19.69 0.09 -5.82
C LEU A 198 -20.45 -0.92 -6.67
N ASN A 199 -19.97 -1.20 -7.88
CA ASN A 199 -20.61 -2.20 -8.72
C ASN A 199 -20.46 -3.62 -8.20
N ALA A 200 -19.34 -3.94 -7.56
CA ALA A 200 -19.12 -5.28 -7.06
C ALA A 200 -19.84 -5.51 -5.71
N ALA A 201 -19.98 -4.47 -4.88
CA ALA A 201 -20.67 -4.55 -3.59
C ALA A 201 -22.17 -4.29 -3.66
N GLY A 202 -22.59 -3.31 -4.49
CA GLY A 202 -23.96 -2.80 -4.51
C GLY A 202 -24.94 -3.63 -5.35
N ASP A 203 -24.58 -4.86 -5.72
CA ASP A 203 -25.56 -5.77 -6.35
C ASP A 203 -26.59 -6.23 -5.32
N ARG A 204 -27.79 -6.53 -5.81
CA ARG A 204 -28.88 -7.04 -4.98
C ARG A 204 -28.66 -8.52 -4.69
N HIS A 205 -28.33 -9.30 -5.70
CA HIS A 205 -28.40 -10.76 -5.56
C HIS A 205 -27.12 -11.37 -4.98
N LEU A 206 -25.98 -10.65 -5.04
CA LEU A 206 -24.68 -11.10 -4.56
C LEU A 206 -23.74 -9.92 -4.29
N ASP A 207 -23.28 -9.75 -3.05
CA ASP A 207 -22.09 -8.95 -2.79
C ASP A 207 -20.85 -9.73 -3.23
N HIS A 208 -20.12 -9.21 -4.21
CA HIS A 208 -18.97 -9.89 -4.80
C HIS A 208 -17.66 -9.60 -4.07
N ILE A 209 -17.62 -8.64 -3.16
CA ILE A 209 -16.37 -8.15 -2.56
C ILE A 209 -16.39 -8.03 -1.05
N HIS A 210 -17.54 -7.96 -0.39
CA HIS A 210 -17.62 -7.91 1.09
C HIS A 210 -18.03 -9.22 1.71
N ASP A 211 -18.88 -10.02 1.04
CA ASP A 211 -19.37 -11.29 1.57
C ASP A 211 -18.62 -12.53 1.04
N GLY A 212 -18.44 -13.50 1.93
CA GLY A 212 -17.91 -14.83 1.60
C GLY A 212 -16.41 -14.88 1.32
N MET A 213 -15.99 -15.91 0.58
CA MET A 213 -14.57 -16.24 0.36
C MET A 213 -13.85 -15.25 -0.58
N GLY A 214 -14.60 -14.40 -1.30
CA GLY A 214 -14.06 -13.43 -2.24
C GLY A 214 -13.44 -12.21 -1.57
N LEU A 215 -13.85 -11.88 -0.35
CA LEU A 215 -13.51 -10.63 0.36
C LEU A 215 -12.02 -10.30 0.28
N ALA A 216 -11.17 -11.18 0.82
CA ALA A 216 -9.73 -10.95 0.89
C ALA A 216 -9.08 -10.89 -0.50
N THR A 217 -9.40 -11.84 -1.38
CA THR A 217 -8.78 -11.91 -2.71
C THR A 217 -9.12 -10.71 -3.59
N GLN A 218 -10.36 -10.22 -3.52
CA GLN A 218 -10.81 -9.07 -4.32
C GLN A 218 -10.18 -7.77 -3.82
N HIS A 219 -10.13 -7.56 -2.49
CA HIS A 219 -9.49 -6.37 -1.92
C HIS A 219 -7.97 -6.36 -2.14
N ILE A 220 -7.30 -7.53 -2.09
CA ILE A 220 -5.88 -7.64 -2.45
C ILE A 220 -5.66 -7.27 -3.91
N ALA A 221 -6.48 -7.79 -4.84
CA ALA A 221 -6.38 -7.48 -6.26
C ALA A 221 -6.61 -5.99 -6.54
N MET A 222 -7.69 -5.42 -6.00
CA MET A 222 -7.99 -4.00 -6.15
C MET A 222 -6.90 -3.11 -5.53
N SER A 223 -6.30 -3.51 -4.41
CA SER A 223 -5.19 -2.78 -3.79
C SER A 223 -3.91 -2.83 -4.63
N ALA A 224 -3.65 -3.94 -5.33
CA ALA A 224 -2.53 -4.06 -6.25
C ALA A 224 -2.72 -3.19 -7.50
N GLU A 225 -3.93 -3.14 -8.06
CA GLU A 225 -4.27 -2.24 -9.17
C GLU A 225 -4.20 -0.77 -8.75
N PHE A 226 -4.67 -0.43 -7.55
CA PHE A 226 -4.54 0.92 -7.00
C PHE A 226 -3.08 1.33 -6.80
N GLU A 227 -2.22 0.41 -6.35
CA GLU A 227 -0.78 0.62 -6.25
C GLU A 227 -0.14 0.88 -7.62
N LEU A 228 -0.50 0.13 -8.66
CA LEU A 228 -0.04 0.39 -10.03
C LEU A 228 -0.51 1.76 -10.54
N ALA A 229 -1.75 2.18 -10.21
CA ALA A 229 -2.25 3.50 -10.57
C ALA A 229 -1.44 4.61 -9.89
N LEU A 230 -1.09 4.48 -8.60
CA LEU A 230 -0.18 5.40 -7.91
C LEU A 230 1.21 5.40 -8.56
N GLN A 231 1.72 4.23 -8.91
CA GLN A 231 3.04 4.07 -9.52
C GLN A 231 3.11 4.66 -10.94
N SER A 232 2.00 4.73 -11.66
CA SER A 232 1.92 5.46 -12.93
C SER A 232 2.18 6.97 -12.76
N VAL A 233 1.87 7.52 -11.58
CA VAL A 233 2.14 8.93 -11.23
C VAL A 233 3.55 9.08 -10.66
N ASN A 234 3.95 8.19 -9.74
CA ASN A 234 5.29 8.15 -9.15
C ASN A 234 5.72 6.69 -8.92
N PRO A 235 6.65 6.17 -9.74
CA PRO A 235 7.07 4.76 -9.71
C PRO A 235 7.67 4.26 -8.38
N ALA A 236 8.10 5.15 -7.48
CA ALA A 236 8.67 4.79 -6.18
C ALA A 236 7.62 4.53 -5.08
N LEU A 237 6.34 4.80 -5.36
CA LEU A 237 5.28 4.70 -4.38
C LEU A 237 4.79 3.27 -4.15
N THR A 238 4.30 3.06 -2.93
CA THR A 238 3.57 1.88 -2.49
C THR A 238 2.34 2.33 -1.73
N VAL A 239 1.32 1.48 -1.63
CA VAL A 239 0.17 1.73 -0.75
C VAL A 239 0.59 1.52 0.71
N PRO A 240 0.64 2.56 1.56
CA PRO A 240 0.90 2.39 2.97
C PRO A 240 -0.31 1.75 3.65
N TYR A 241 -0.11 1.22 4.86
CA TYR A 241 -1.20 0.69 5.68
C TYR A 241 -1.41 1.54 6.93
N TRP A 242 -2.66 1.57 7.37
CA TRP A 242 -3.04 2.14 8.66
C TRP A 242 -3.21 0.99 9.66
N ASP A 243 -2.32 0.92 10.66
CA ASP A 243 -2.54 0.03 11.79
C ASP A 243 -3.53 0.66 12.78
N TYR A 244 -4.81 0.38 12.58
CA TYR A 244 -5.89 0.89 13.43
C TYR A 244 -5.86 0.29 14.85
N THR A 245 -5.06 -0.75 15.12
CA THR A 245 -4.95 -1.32 16.47
C THR A 245 -4.22 -0.36 17.42
N VAL A 246 -3.27 0.43 16.89
CA VAL A 246 -2.60 1.51 17.62
C VAL A 246 -3.61 2.57 18.05
N ASP A 247 -4.45 3.04 17.11
CA ASP A 247 -5.48 4.03 17.42
C ASP A 247 -6.58 3.48 18.33
N SER A 248 -6.90 2.18 18.22
CA SER A 248 -7.86 1.54 19.11
C SER A 248 -7.41 1.59 20.57
N VAL A 249 -6.11 1.36 20.82
CA VAL A 249 -5.51 1.52 22.16
C VAL A 249 -5.53 2.99 22.60
N MET A 250 -5.28 3.94 21.69
CA MET A 250 -5.37 5.38 22.00
C MET A 250 -6.80 5.80 22.38
N ILE A 251 -7.82 5.35 21.64
CA ILE A 251 -9.23 5.60 21.98
C ILE A 251 -9.57 5.06 23.36
N GLU A 252 -9.08 3.87 23.70
CA GLU A 252 -9.30 3.27 25.01
C GLU A 252 -8.61 4.04 26.14
N THR A 253 -7.33 4.37 25.96
CA THR A 253 -6.47 4.88 27.03
C THR A 253 -6.54 6.40 27.21
N VAL A 254 -6.82 7.15 26.13
CA VAL A 254 -6.83 8.63 26.14
C VAL A 254 -8.24 9.19 26.13
N TRP A 255 -9.14 8.63 25.31
CA TRP A 255 -10.48 9.19 25.07
C TRP A 255 -11.62 8.44 25.75
N GLY A 256 -11.31 7.43 26.58
CA GLY A 256 -12.30 6.79 27.45
C GLY A 256 -13.36 5.98 26.69
N LYS A 257 -13.02 5.42 25.53
CA LYS A 257 -13.80 4.42 24.75
C LYS A 257 -15.09 4.89 24.08
N ALA A 258 -15.75 5.92 24.60
CA ALA A 258 -17.07 6.36 24.15
C ALA A 258 -17.07 7.48 23.10
N ASP A 259 -15.90 7.92 22.64
CA ASP A 259 -15.77 8.95 21.61
C ASP A 259 -14.80 8.53 20.50
N ILE A 260 -15.25 7.59 19.66
CA ILE A 260 -14.51 7.20 18.46
C ILE A 260 -14.31 8.38 17.51
N SER A 261 -15.21 9.39 17.53
CA SER A 261 -15.09 10.55 16.65
C SER A 261 -13.89 11.44 16.96
N SER A 262 -13.34 11.37 18.17
CA SER A 262 -12.11 12.09 18.55
C SER A 262 -10.90 11.67 17.72
N ILE A 263 -10.84 10.45 17.20
CA ILE A 263 -9.75 10.02 16.32
C ILE A 263 -9.60 10.99 15.13
N PHE A 264 -10.72 11.42 14.53
CA PHE A 264 -10.75 12.24 13.33
C PHE A 264 -10.48 13.73 13.56
N ARG A 265 -10.33 14.14 14.82
CA ARG A 265 -10.01 15.51 15.22
C ARG A 265 -8.63 15.61 15.85
N ASP A 266 -8.27 14.59 16.63
CA ASP A 266 -7.18 14.66 17.60
C ASP A 266 -6.05 13.66 17.32
N SER A 267 -6.26 12.63 16.49
CA SER A 267 -5.15 11.76 16.04
C SER A 267 -4.26 12.47 15.04
N GLU A 268 -2.96 12.19 15.11
CA GLU A 268 -1.94 12.71 14.18
C GLU A 268 -2.25 12.35 12.71
N LEU A 269 -2.95 11.24 12.48
CA LEU A 269 -3.31 10.81 11.12
C LEU A 269 -4.26 11.79 10.43
N PHE A 270 -5.06 12.52 11.20
CA PHE A 270 -6.13 13.35 10.68
C PHE A 270 -5.84 14.85 10.81
N THR A 271 -4.57 15.25 10.91
CA THR A 271 -4.21 16.67 10.80
C THR A 271 -4.35 17.17 9.34
N PRO A 272 -4.40 18.50 9.10
CA PRO A 272 -4.44 19.08 7.76
C PRO A 272 -3.28 18.67 6.86
N GLU A 273 -2.13 18.36 7.45
CA GLU A 273 -0.93 17.92 6.76
C GLU A 273 -1.04 16.47 6.24
N TRP A 274 -1.97 15.67 6.78
CA TRP A 274 -2.19 14.27 6.42
C TRP A 274 -3.58 14.12 5.76
N PHE A 275 -4.51 13.44 6.41
CA PHE A 275 -5.83 13.13 5.85
C PHE A 275 -6.90 14.19 6.14
N GLY A 276 -6.59 15.20 6.96
CA GLY A 276 -7.49 16.31 7.25
C GLY A 276 -8.53 16.01 8.33
N ARG A 277 -8.80 17.04 9.15
CA ARG A 277 -9.76 16.96 10.26
C ARG A 277 -11.19 16.92 9.77
N SER A 278 -12.06 16.30 10.56
CA SER A 278 -13.48 16.23 10.27
C SER A 278 -14.33 16.97 11.28
N TYR A 279 -15.24 17.80 10.77
CA TYR A 279 -16.14 18.64 11.57
C TYR A 279 -17.53 18.70 10.93
N THR A 280 -18.50 19.22 11.69
CA THR A 280 -19.81 19.57 11.14
C THR A 280 -19.73 20.90 10.39
N TYR A 281 -20.13 20.88 9.12
CA TYR A 281 -20.13 22.05 8.24
C TYR A 281 -21.53 22.63 8.07
N ASN A 282 -21.64 23.95 8.22
CA ASN A 282 -22.88 24.73 8.13
C ASN A 282 -24.05 24.17 8.96
N GLY A 283 -23.74 23.48 10.08
CA GLY A 283 -24.74 22.84 10.94
C GLY A 283 -25.58 21.74 10.25
N THR A 284 -25.19 21.31 9.04
CA THR A 284 -25.99 20.42 8.19
C THR A 284 -25.24 19.16 7.80
N TYR A 285 -23.96 19.28 7.44
CA TYR A 285 -23.16 18.14 6.98
C TYR A 285 -22.18 17.73 8.07
N GLU A 286 -22.49 16.64 8.75
CA GLU A 286 -21.67 16.16 9.86
C GLU A 286 -20.46 15.36 9.37
N ASN A 287 -19.35 15.49 10.11
CA ASN A 287 -18.13 14.68 9.94
C ASN A 287 -17.55 14.71 8.52
N ILE A 288 -17.69 15.82 7.80
CA ILE A 288 -17.00 16.01 6.53
C ILE A 288 -15.54 16.41 6.79
N VAL A 289 -14.64 16.06 5.88
CA VAL A 289 -13.26 16.57 5.93
C VAL A 289 -13.26 18.05 5.56
N THR A 290 -12.91 18.95 6.47
CA THR A 290 -12.95 20.42 6.22
C THR A 290 -11.57 21.07 6.14
N GLU A 291 -10.51 20.34 6.43
CA GLU A 291 -9.14 20.84 6.47
C GLU A 291 -8.20 19.96 5.64
N GLY A 292 -7.08 20.52 5.19
CA GLY A 292 -6.04 19.78 4.48
C GLY A 292 -6.32 19.51 3.00
N ARG A 293 -5.51 18.63 2.40
CA ARG A 293 -5.54 18.33 0.95
C ARG A 293 -6.87 17.76 0.45
N PHE A 294 -7.59 17.07 1.34
CA PHE A 294 -8.86 16.39 1.04
C PHE A 294 -10.08 17.18 1.52
N ALA A 295 -9.90 18.45 1.91
CA ALA A 295 -10.99 19.29 2.37
C ALA A 295 -12.09 19.39 1.32
N TYR A 296 -13.33 19.12 1.72
CA TYR A 296 -14.53 19.16 0.87
C TYR A 296 -14.44 18.26 -0.37
N GLN A 297 -13.67 17.17 -0.30
CA GLN A 297 -13.64 16.15 -1.36
C GLN A 297 -15.07 15.69 -1.64
N GLN A 298 -15.52 15.88 -2.89
CA GLN A 298 -16.87 15.53 -3.30
C GLN A 298 -16.96 14.05 -3.66
N ILE A 299 -18.12 13.45 -3.38
CA ILE A 299 -18.50 12.15 -3.91
C ILE A 299 -19.13 12.34 -5.28
N PRO A 300 -18.70 11.59 -6.30
CA PRO A 300 -19.29 11.68 -7.62
C PRO A 300 -20.80 11.41 -7.60
N MET A 301 -21.54 12.21 -8.37
CA MET A 301 -22.94 11.95 -8.69
C MET A 301 -23.04 11.54 -10.14
N SER A 302 -23.85 10.53 -10.44
CA SER A 302 -24.24 10.30 -11.82
C SER A 302 -25.57 9.53 -11.90
N GLN A 303 -26.45 10.07 -12.74
CA GLN A 303 -27.76 9.48 -12.96
C GLN A 303 -27.70 8.22 -13.82
N ASN A 304 -26.63 8.02 -14.59
CA ASN A 304 -26.48 6.91 -15.52
C ASN A 304 -26.07 5.59 -14.85
N PHE A 305 -25.63 5.63 -13.58
CA PHE A 305 -25.33 4.41 -12.83
C PHE A 305 -26.60 3.83 -12.21
N THR A 306 -26.70 2.51 -12.28
CA THR A 306 -27.79 1.73 -11.70
C THR A 306 -27.63 1.56 -10.18
N LYS A 307 -26.39 1.51 -9.70
CA LYS A 307 -26.04 1.40 -8.28
C LYS A 307 -25.60 2.77 -7.76
N LYS A 308 -26.39 3.33 -6.83
CA LYS A 308 -26.20 4.66 -6.23
C LYS A 308 -27.08 4.79 -5.00
N SER A 309 -26.78 5.75 -4.14
CA SER A 309 -27.63 6.10 -3.00
C SER A 309 -28.95 6.76 -3.44
N PRO A 310 -29.94 6.91 -2.54
CA PRO A 310 -31.20 7.60 -2.85
C PRO A 310 -30.99 9.05 -3.31
N TYR A 311 -29.87 9.65 -2.93
CA TYR A 311 -29.49 11.02 -3.27
C TYR A 311 -28.71 11.13 -4.58
N GLY A 312 -28.44 10.00 -5.26
CA GLY A 312 -27.77 9.97 -6.56
C GLY A 312 -26.24 9.98 -6.52
N TYR A 313 -25.64 9.87 -5.34
CA TYR A 313 -24.19 9.73 -5.18
C TYR A 313 -23.74 8.29 -5.44
N LEU A 314 -22.52 8.12 -5.95
CA LEU A 314 -21.85 6.83 -6.07
C LEU A 314 -21.48 6.28 -4.67
N ARG A 315 -22.49 5.81 -3.98
CA ARG A 315 -22.44 5.13 -2.69
C ARG A 315 -23.37 3.92 -2.74
N ALA A 316 -23.22 3.02 -1.79
CA ALA A 316 -24.11 1.88 -1.65
C ALA A 316 -25.59 2.33 -1.64
N PRO A 317 -26.51 1.57 -2.25
CA PRO A 317 -27.93 1.92 -2.32
C PRO A 317 -28.61 2.15 -0.95
N TRP A 318 -28.11 1.51 0.09
CA TRP A 318 -28.56 1.65 1.48
C TRP A 318 -27.84 2.78 2.27
N ASN A 319 -26.91 3.50 1.65
CA ASN A 319 -26.25 4.63 2.28
C ASN A 319 -27.17 5.87 2.23
N ILE A 320 -27.78 6.18 3.38
CA ILE A 320 -28.72 7.30 3.55
C ILE A 320 -28.06 8.63 3.92
N ASN A 321 -26.75 8.79 3.74
CA ASN A 321 -26.08 10.07 3.99
C ASN A 321 -26.27 11.01 2.78
N PRO A 322 -26.95 12.17 2.94
CA PRO A 322 -27.19 13.13 1.86
C PRO A 322 -26.00 14.04 1.54
N SER A 323 -24.93 13.97 2.35
CA SER A 323 -23.76 14.85 2.17
C SER A 323 -23.11 14.64 0.81
N PRO A 324 -22.82 15.71 0.05
CA PRO A 324 -22.05 15.64 -1.19
C PRO A 324 -20.57 15.35 -0.96
N TYR A 325 -20.11 15.37 0.29
CA TYR A 325 -18.69 15.27 0.64
C TYR A 325 -18.34 13.91 1.22
N VAL A 326 -17.07 13.52 1.14
CA VAL A 326 -16.51 12.42 1.93
C VAL A 326 -16.77 12.70 3.41
N THR A 327 -17.39 11.74 4.08
CA THR A 327 -17.68 11.79 5.52
C THR A 327 -16.98 10.67 6.25
N ARG A 328 -16.47 10.96 7.45
CA ARG A 328 -15.90 9.93 8.31
C ARG A 328 -16.97 9.29 9.19
N TYR A 329 -17.01 7.98 9.10
CA TYR A 329 -17.92 7.15 9.86
C TYR A 329 -17.47 7.06 11.32
N HIS A 330 -18.38 7.32 12.26
CA HIS A 330 -18.07 7.32 13.70
C HIS A 330 -19.19 6.69 14.56
N LYS A 331 -20.35 6.34 13.96
CA LYS A 331 -21.53 5.77 14.63
C LYS A 331 -22.33 4.90 13.65
N ILE A 332 -23.06 3.92 14.17
CA ILE A 332 -24.16 3.27 13.45
C ILE A 332 -25.48 3.61 14.15
N CYS A 333 -26.43 4.21 13.44
CA CYS A 333 -27.78 4.49 13.98
C CYS A 333 -27.72 5.22 15.33
N ASP A 334 -26.88 6.25 15.44
CA ASP A 334 -26.58 7.00 16.67
C ASP A 334 -25.95 6.21 17.83
N VAL A 335 -25.61 4.94 17.61
CA VAL A 335 -24.90 4.09 18.57
C VAL A 335 -23.40 4.11 18.29
N ASP A 336 -22.63 4.35 19.35
CA ASP A 336 -21.17 4.28 19.31
C ASP A 336 -20.72 2.81 19.10
N PRO A 337 -19.79 2.52 18.18
CA PRO A 337 -19.29 1.17 17.91
C PRO A 337 -18.76 0.43 19.15
N TYR A 338 -18.22 1.14 20.14
CA TYR A 338 -17.77 0.54 21.39
C TYR A 338 -18.92 0.03 22.27
N ARG A 339 -20.09 0.68 22.20
CA ARG A 339 -21.30 0.17 22.86
C ARG A 339 -21.81 -1.11 22.20
N LEU A 340 -21.57 -1.27 20.89
CA LEU A 340 -21.89 -2.51 20.17
C LEU A 340 -20.96 -3.67 20.56
N SER A 341 -19.69 -3.40 20.88
CA SER A 341 -18.71 -4.46 21.21
C SER A 341 -18.77 -4.93 22.67
N LEU A 342 -19.21 -4.08 23.60
CA LEU A 342 -19.35 -4.41 25.03
C LEU A 342 -20.70 -4.99 25.42
N ALA A 343 -21.75 -4.74 24.63
CA ALA A 343 -22.98 -5.49 24.81
C ALA A 343 -22.63 -6.96 24.51
N LYS A 344 -22.49 -7.79 25.54
CA LYS A 344 -22.85 -9.19 25.40
C LYS A 344 -24.24 -9.13 24.77
N PHE A 345 -24.35 -9.47 23.49
CA PHE A 345 -25.63 -9.53 22.77
C PHE A 345 -26.47 -10.69 23.35
N SER A 346 -26.82 -10.60 24.63
CA SER A 346 -27.78 -11.49 25.27
C SER A 346 -29.21 -11.02 25.02
N ASP A 347 -29.39 -9.77 24.55
CA ASP A 347 -30.69 -9.24 24.17
C ASP A 347 -30.56 -8.36 22.93
N PHE A 348 -30.95 -8.91 21.77
CA PHE A 348 -30.98 -8.22 20.47
C PHE A 348 -32.18 -7.26 20.33
N THR A 349 -32.92 -6.99 21.40
CA THR A 349 -34.16 -6.19 21.34
C THR A 349 -33.89 -4.67 21.38
N ASP A 350 -32.78 -4.22 21.98
CA ASP A 350 -32.45 -2.80 22.11
C ASP A 350 -31.76 -2.21 20.85
N LEU A 351 -31.15 -3.07 20.04
CA LEU A 351 -30.69 -2.75 18.70
C LEU A 351 -31.64 -3.44 17.73
N MET A 352 -32.66 -2.72 17.24
CA MET A 352 -33.52 -3.18 16.14
C MET A 352 -32.73 -3.25 14.81
N TRP A 353 -31.56 -3.87 14.84
CA TRP A 353 -30.86 -4.27 13.65
C TRP A 353 -31.63 -5.42 13.01
N PRO A 354 -31.79 -5.40 11.68
CA PRO A 354 -31.97 -6.62 10.93
C PRO A 354 -31.00 -7.68 11.45
N THR A 355 -31.48 -8.84 11.89
CA THR A 355 -30.60 -10.01 12.06
C THR A 355 -29.84 -10.24 10.76
N CYS A 356 -28.70 -10.96 10.75
CA CYS A 356 -28.03 -11.28 9.48
C CYS A 356 -29.00 -11.95 8.48
N GLU A 357 -29.97 -12.73 8.95
CA GLU A 357 -31.04 -13.29 8.12
C GLU A 357 -31.97 -12.22 7.55
N VAL A 358 -32.38 -11.25 8.37
CA VAL A 358 -33.25 -10.14 7.94
C VAL A 358 -32.49 -9.19 7.01
N HIS A 359 -31.21 -8.88 7.29
CA HIS A 359 -30.34 -8.13 6.41
C HIS A 359 -30.15 -8.86 5.09
N PHE A 360 -29.79 -10.15 5.12
CA PHE A 360 -29.65 -10.99 3.93
C PHE A 360 -30.94 -11.07 3.12
N LYS A 361 -32.10 -11.21 3.77
CA LYS A 361 -33.40 -11.13 3.09
C LYS A 361 -33.60 -9.76 2.47
N TYR A 362 -33.31 -8.66 3.16
CA TYR A 362 -33.47 -7.33 2.57
C TYR A 362 -32.51 -7.05 1.42
N THR A 363 -31.28 -7.56 1.50
CA THR A 363 -30.28 -7.35 0.47
C THR A 363 -30.48 -8.29 -0.72
N ASN A 364 -30.79 -9.56 -0.48
CA ASN A 364 -30.76 -10.63 -1.47
C ASN A 364 -32.14 -11.21 -1.86
N THR A 365 -33.26 -10.70 -1.34
CA THR A 365 -34.58 -11.18 -1.76
C THR A 365 -34.97 -10.67 -3.14
N ASP A 366 -35.57 -11.56 -3.94
CA ASP A 366 -36.19 -11.23 -5.23
C ASP A 366 -37.63 -10.69 -5.07
N GLU A 367 -38.13 -10.61 -3.83
CA GLU A 367 -39.50 -10.16 -3.52
C GLU A 367 -39.75 -8.68 -3.85
N TYR A 368 -38.70 -7.88 -4.03
CA TYR A 368 -38.83 -6.49 -4.49
C TYR A 368 -38.03 -6.24 -5.77
N SER A 369 -38.41 -5.22 -6.54
CA SER A 369 -37.77 -4.91 -7.82
C SER A 369 -36.66 -3.86 -7.69
N ASN A 370 -36.70 -3.04 -6.64
CA ASN A 370 -35.66 -2.08 -6.28
C ASN A 370 -35.38 -2.07 -4.76
N TRP A 371 -34.29 -1.40 -4.34
CA TRP A 371 -33.87 -1.25 -2.94
C TRP A 371 -34.85 -0.43 -2.06
N TYR A 372 -35.78 0.28 -2.68
CA TYR A 372 -36.67 1.26 -2.06
C TYR A 372 -38.14 0.82 -2.01
N ASP A 373 -38.51 -0.25 -2.70
CA ASP A 373 -39.86 -0.81 -2.77
C ASP A 373 -40.37 -1.34 -1.42
N TRP A 374 -39.46 -1.52 -0.45
CA TRP A 374 -39.81 -1.94 0.91
C TRP A 374 -40.16 -0.77 1.85
N VAL A 375 -39.82 0.47 1.49
CA VAL A 375 -40.10 1.70 2.27
C VAL A 375 -41.44 2.27 1.85
#